data_AF-A0A956GZE3-F1
#
_entry.id   AF-A0A956GZE3-F1
#
_cell.length_a   1.000
_cell.length_b   1.000
_cell.length_c   1.000
_cell.angle_alpha   90.00
_cell.angle_beta   90.00
_cell.angle_gamma   90.00
#
_symmetry.space_group_name_H-M   'P 1'
#
loop_
_entity.id
_entity.type
_entity.pdbx_description
1 polymer ?
#
loop_
_entity_poly.entity_id
_entity_poly.type
_entity_poly.pdbx_seq_one_letter_code
_entity_poly.pdbx_strand_id
1 'polypeptide(L)'
;GIAHCPPRLSPDGKLLLTANREHVHLREVSSDNQTVLSFPGSKRGCPVPSPDWKQLAIIGHDRVFVWPLDIEVLATAAREAAGRTFTDEEIERFALDTLELQD
;
A
#
# COMPACT_ATOMS: atom_id res chain seq x y z
N GLY A 1 15.09 -13.58 -14.81
CA GLY A 1 13.88 -13.00 -15.41
C GLY A 1 13.23 -12.10 -14.39
N ILE A 2 12.75 -10.93 -14.79
CA ILE A 2 11.99 -10.04 -13.90
C ILE A 2 10.65 -10.73 -13.67
N ALA A 3 10.31 -11.03 -12.41
CA ALA A 3 8.97 -11.49 -12.09
C ALA A 3 8.00 -10.34 -12.36
N HIS A 4 7.32 -10.37 -13.50
CA HIS A 4 6.18 -9.49 -13.74
C HIS A 4 5.04 -9.98 -12.86
N CYS A 5 4.70 -9.19 -11.85
CA CYS A 5 3.61 -9.52 -10.96
C CYS A 5 2.29 -9.12 -11.61
N PRO A 6 1.37 -10.08 -11.82
CA PRO A 6 0.09 -9.73 -12.41
C PRO A 6 -0.67 -8.82 -11.45
N PRO A 7 -1.47 -7.88 -11.99
CA PRO A 7 -2.41 -7.15 -11.17
C PRO A 7 -3.41 -8.11 -10.53
N ARG A 8 -3.89 -7.78 -9.33
CA ARG A 8 -4.93 -8.55 -8.62
C ARG A 8 -6.08 -7.63 -8.25
N LEU A 9 -7.30 -8.10 -8.46
CA LEU A 9 -8.52 -7.47 -7.98
C LEU A 9 -8.95 -8.07 -6.65
N SER A 10 -9.55 -7.26 -5.79
CA SER A 10 -10.26 -7.74 -4.61
C SER A 10 -11.47 -8.59 -4.99
N PRO A 11 -11.94 -9.49 -4.12
CA PRO A 11 -13.13 -10.32 -4.36
C PRO A 11 -14.39 -9.50 -4.68
N ASP A 12 -14.49 -8.29 -4.12
CA ASP A 12 -15.58 -7.35 -4.37
C ASP A 12 -15.35 -6.45 -5.60
N GLY A 13 -14.18 -6.55 -6.24
CA GLY A 13 -13.80 -5.81 -7.43
C GLY A 13 -13.52 -4.32 -7.22
N LYS A 14 -13.55 -3.82 -5.98
CA LYS A 14 -13.38 -2.40 -5.66
C LYS A 14 -11.93 -1.96 -5.57
N LEU A 15 -11.02 -2.90 -5.30
CA LEU A 15 -9.60 -2.61 -5.13
C LEU A 15 -8.76 -3.35 -6.17
N LEU A 16 -7.70 -2.67 -6.61
CA LEU A 16 -6.71 -3.19 -7.54
C LEU A 16 -5.32 -3.08 -6.92
N LEU A 17 -4.68 -4.23 -6.73
CA LEU A 17 -3.29 -4.33 -6.33
C LEU A 17 -2.40 -4.42 -7.56
N THR A 18 -1.45 -3.49 -7.68
CA THR A 18 -0.42 -3.49 -8.72
C THR A 18 0.97 -3.43 -8.09
N ALA A 19 1.98 -3.98 -8.75
CA ALA A 19 3.32 -3.99 -8.21
C ALA A 19 4.37 -3.80 -9.30
N ASN A 20 5.36 -2.99 -8.99
CA ASN A 20 6.61 -2.89 -9.72
C ASN A 20 7.78 -3.13 -8.76
N ARG A 21 9.01 -2.91 -9.23
CA ARG A 21 10.23 -3.17 -8.44
C ARG A 21 10.39 -2.26 -7.22
N GLU A 22 9.88 -1.05 -7.32
CA GLU A 22 10.10 0.02 -6.34
C GLU A 22 8.87 0.23 -5.45
N HIS A 23 7.67 -0.03 -5.97
CA HIS A 23 6.41 0.20 -5.27
C HIS A 23 5.38 -0.90 -5.51
N VAL A 24 4.55 -1.11 -4.50
CA VAL A 24 3.27 -1.81 -4.58
C VAL A 24 2.16 -0.79 -4.34
N HIS A 25 1.20 -0.70 -5.24
CA HIS A 25 0.07 0.23 -5.12
C HIS A 25 -1.23 -0.53 -4.92
N LEU A 26 -2.04 -0.08 -3.97
CA LEU A 26 -3.44 -0.42 -3.83
C LEU A 26 -4.27 0.74 -4.35
N ARG A 27 -5.18 0.49 -5.29
CA ARG A 27 -5.98 1.52 -5.95
C ARG A 27 -7.46 1.20 -5.85
N GLU A 28 -8.30 2.23 -5.84
CA GLU A 28 -9.73 2.06 -6.07
C GLU A 28 -10.00 1.84 -7.56
N VAL A 29 -10.83 0.86 -7.87
CA VAL A 29 -11.31 0.58 -9.22
C VAL A 29 -12.44 1.56 -9.53
N SER A 30 -12.03 2.78 -9.87
CA SER A 30 -12.88 3.85 -10.38
C SER A 30 -12.29 4.39 -11.68
N SER A 31 -13.03 5.25 -12.39
CA SER A 31 -12.54 5.88 -13.62
C SER A 31 -11.20 6.60 -13.45
N ASP A 32 -10.92 7.08 -12.23
CA ASP A 32 -9.73 7.88 -11.93
C ASP A 32 -8.59 7.04 -11.33
N ASN A 33 -8.83 5.75 -11.01
CA ASN A 33 -7.84 4.78 -10.51
C ASN A 33 -6.95 5.32 -9.37
N GLN A 34 -7.57 6.02 -8.41
CA GLN A 34 -6.88 6.71 -7.32
C GLN A 34 -6.10 5.72 -6.47
N THR A 35 -4.85 6.08 -6.12
CA THR A 35 -4.02 5.26 -5.25
C THR A 35 -4.41 5.51 -3.80
N VAL A 36 -4.88 4.45 -3.14
CA VAL A 36 -5.30 4.49 -1.73
C VAL A 36 -4.08 4.32 -0.83
N LEU A 37 -3.21 3.36 -1.17
CA LEU A 37 -2.02 3.03 -0.39
C LEU A 37 -0.84 2.71 -1.31
N SER A 38 0.35 3.08 -0.85
CA SER A 38 1.62 2.75 -1.50
C SER A 38 2.55 2.09 -0.49
N PHE A 39 3.15 0.97 -0.89
CA PHE A 39 4.10 0.21 -0.08
C PHE A 39 5.43 0.07 -0.83
N PRO A 40 6.54 -0.17 -0.11
CA PRO A 40 7.79 -0.53 -0.74
C PRO A 40 7.64 -1.78 -1.63
N GLY A 41 8.17 -1.69 -2.85
CA GLY A 41 8.22 -2.78 -3.80
C GLY A 41 9.18 -3.90 -3.39
N SER A 42 9.20 -4.97 -4.19
CA SER A 42 10.16 -6.05 -4.04
C SER A 42 10.76 -6.44 -5.38
N LYS A 43 12.08 -6.63 -5.39
CA LYS A 43 12.83 -7.16 -6.54
C LYS A 43 12.84 -8.70 -6.57
N ARG A 44 12.30 -9.35 -5.52
CA ARG A 44 12.47 -10.80 -5.27
C ARG A 44 11.20 -11.61 -5.49
N GLY A 45 10.02 -11.00 -5.47
CA GLY A 45 8.77 -11.71 -5.66
C GLY A 45 7.55 -10.80 -5.68
N CYS A 46 6.40 -11.42 -5.92
CA CYS A 46 5.14 -10.70 -5.98
C CYS A 46 4.52 -10.51 -4.61
N PRO A 47 3.90 -9.35 -4.35
CA PRO A 47 3.12 -9.17 -3.16
C PRO A 47 1.91 -10.11 -3.18
N VAL A 48 1.55 -10.59 -1.99
CA VAL A 48 0.45 -11.53 -1.80
C VAL A 48 -0.53 -10.93 -0.80
N PRO A 49 -1.72 -10.48 -1.25
CA PRO A 49 -2.78 -10.10 -0.34
C PRO A 49 -3.36 -11.33 0.35
N SER A 50 -3.82 -11.17 1.58
CA SER A 50 -4.63 -12.19 2.25
C SER A 50 -5.98 -12.37 1.51
N PRO A 51 -6.63 -13.54 1.62
CA PRO A 51 -7.92 -13.78 0.95
C PRO A 51 -9.02 -12.79 1.35
N ASP A 52 -8.95 -12.26 2.56
CA ASP A 52 -9.88 -11.26 3.11
C ASP A 52 -9.48 -9.81 2.81
N TRP A 53 -8.36 -9.59 2.11
CA TRP A 53 -7.86 -8.26 1.71
C TRP A 53 -7.56 -7.30 2.86
N LYS A 54 -7.30 -7.84 4.06
CA LYS A 54 -6.90 -7.04 5.22
C LYS A 54 -5.40 -6.91 5.39
N GLN A 55 -4.64 -7.80 4.75
CA GLN A 55 -3.19 -7.85 4.90
C GLN A 55 -2.49 -8.04 3.55
N LEU A 56 -1.25 -7.58 3.49
CA LEU A 56 -0.37 -7.69 2.33
C LEU A 56 1.01 -8.18 2.75
N ALA A 57 1.41 -9.35 2.25
CA ALA A 57 2.76 -9.86 2.43
C ALA A 57 3.68 -9.38 1.29
N ILE A 58 4.81 -8.77 1.64
CA ILE A 58 5.87 -8.33 0.72
C ILE A 58 7.20 -8.96 1.14
N ILE A 59 7.87 -9.62 0.21
CA ILE A 59 9.17 -10.27 0.46
C ILE A 59 10.28 -9.22 0.39
N GLY A 60 11.00 -9.03 1.49
CA GLY A 60 12.21 -8.20 1.59
C GLY A 60 13.50 -8.99 1.32
N HIS A 61 14.64 -8.41 1.70
CA HIS A 61 15.95 -9.06 1.54
C HIS A 61 16.11 -10.30 2.43
N ASP A 62 15.83 -10.14 3.73
CA ASP A 62 16.06 -11.19 4.75
C ASP A 62 14.79 -11.61 5.51
N ARG A 63 13.66 -10.96 5.21
CA ARG A 63 12.39 -11.18 5.92
C ARG A 63 11.19 -10.88 5.04
N VAL A 64 10.02 -11.35 5.46
CA VAL A 64 8.73 -10.97 4.90
C VAL A 64 8.12 -9.87 5.77
N PHE A 65 7.62 -8.82 5.14
CA PHE A 65 6.87 -7.76 5.78
C PHE A 65 5.38 -8.00 5.55
N VAL A 66 4.58 -7.85 6.60
CA VAL A 66 3.12 -7.93 6.52
C VAL A 66 2.57 -6.55 6.87
N TRP A 67 1.82 -5.99 5.93
CA TRP A 67 1.22 -4.67 6.05
C TRP A 67 -0.30 -4.80 6.18
N PRO A 68 -0.95 -4.06 7.08
CA PRO A 68 -2.39 -3.91 7.04
C PRO A 68 -2.80 -3.10 5.80
N LEU A 69 -3.91 -3.48 5.17
CA LEU A 69 -4.47 -2.79 3.99
C LEU A 69 -5.63 -1.83 4.35
N ASP A 70 -6.03 -1.81 5.62
CA ASP A 70 -7.07 -0.93 6.12
C ASP A 70 -6.44 0.40 6.56
N ILE A 71 -6.94 1.51 6.01
CA ILE A 71 -6.39 2.85 6.26
C ILE A 71 -6.58 3.30 7.70
N GLU A 72 -7.67 2.89 8.38
CA GLU A 72 -7.88 3.21 9.79
C GLU A 72 -6.91 2.41 10.66
N VAL A 73 -6.66 1.15 10.31
CA VAL A 73 -5.66 0.31 10.98
C VAL A 73 -4.25 0.86 10.76
N LEU A 74 -3.92 1.30 9.55
CA LEU A 74 -2.63 1.94 9.24
C LEU A 74 -2.45 3.26 9.99
N ALA A 75 -3.47 4.12 10.02
CA ALA A 75 -3.45 5.37 10.78
C ALA A 75 -3.28 5.11 12.28
N THR A 76 -3.93 4.07 12.82
CA THR A 76 -3.79 3.67 14.21
C THR A 76 -2.37 3.16 14.52
N ALA A 77 -1.86 2.25 13.69
CA ALA A 77 -0.49 1.73 13.83
C ALA A 77 0.56 2.84 13.69
N ALA A 78 0.36 3.80 12.79
CA ALA A 78 1.24 4.95 12.64
C ALA A 78 1.21 5.86 13.87
N ARG A 79 0.03 6.13 14.44
CA ARG A 79 -0.12 6.90 15.70
C ARG A 79 0.55 6.21 16.88
N GLU A 80 0.37 4.89 17.01
CA GLU A 80 1.04 4.08 18.05
C GLU A 80 2.56 4.10 17.88
N ALA A 81 3.05 3.91 16.66
CA ALA A 81 4.49 3.92 16.35
C ALA A 81 5.13 5.30 16.53
N ALA A 82 4.39 6.39 16.27
CA ALA A 82 4.88 7.75 16.42
C ALA A 82 4.87 8.26 17.87
N GLY A 83 4.14 7.60 18.79
CA GLY A 83 4.06 7.99 20.20
C GLY A 83 3.46 9.38 20.47
N ARG A 84 2.86 10.02 19.45
CA ARG A 84 2.16 11.31 19.55
C ARG A 84 1.09 11.41 18.47
N THR A 85 -0.04 12.02 18.82
CA THR A 85 -1.16 12.24 17.91
C THR A 85 -0.72 13.16 16.78
N PHE A 86 -0.76 12.66 15.54
CA PHE A 86 -0.58 13.50 14.36
C PHE A 86 -1.69 14.55 14.33
N THR A 87 -1.34 15.81 14.10
CA THR A 87 -2.33 16.88 13.90
C THR A 87 -3.01 16.74 12.55
N ASP A 88 -4.18 17.36 12.36
CA ASP A 88 -4.89 17.33 11.08
C ASP A 88 -4.01 17.88 9.93
N GLU A 89 -3.17 18.89 10.19
CA GLU A 89 -2.17 19.40 9.24
C GLU A 89 -1.06 18.39 8.91
N GLU A 90 -0.65 17.56 9.86
CA GLU A 90 0.35 16.50 9.60
C GLU A 90 -0.27 15.37 8.77
N ILE A 91 -1.54 15.04 9.03
CA ILE A 91 -2.31 14.08 8.22
C ILE A 91 -2.47 14.61 6.80
N GLU A 92 -2.85 15.87 6.63
CA GLU A 92 -2.97 16.52 5.31
C GLU A 92 -1.61 16.57 4.60
N ARG A 93 -0.53 16.91 5.30
CA ARG A 93 0.81 16.96 4.70
C ARG A 93 1.32 15.58 4.28
N PHE A 94 1.08 14.52 5.06
CA PHE A 94 1.42 13.15 4.65
C PHE A 94 0.53 12.62 3.51
N ALA A 95 -0.73 13.07 3.46
CA ALA A 95 -1.62 12.79 2.34
C ALA A 95 -1.22 13.57 1.07
N LEU A 96 -0.70 14.79 1.19
CA LEU A 96 -0.27 15.66 0.09
C LEU A 96 1.16 15.41 -0.41
N ASP A 97 2.09 14.95 0.43
CA ASP A 97 3.44 14.53 -0.03
C ASP A 97 3.36 13.34 -1.02
N THR A 98 2.22 12.64 -1.04
CA THR A 98 1.91 11.60 -2.03
C THR A 98 1.46 12.18 -3.38
N LEU A 99 1.10 13.47 -3.43
CA LEU A 99 0.62 14.19 -4.63
C LEU A 99 1.69 15.11 -5.26
N GLU A 100 2.76 15.47 -4.57
CA GLU A 100 3.85 16.32 -5.13
C GLU A 100 4.98 15.54 -5.84
N LEU A 101 4.87 14.21 -5.97
CA LEU A 101 5.78 13.40 -6.80
C LEU A 101 5.28 13.25 -8.27
N GLN A 102 4.36 14.12 -8.69
CA GLN A 102 3.96 14.27 -10.09
C GLN A 102 4.30 15.67 -10.63
N ASP A 103 5.60 15.99 -10.70
CA ASP A 103 6.15 16.90 -11.72
C ASP A 103 7.45 16.30 -12.27
#